data_AF-A0A2U8HDL4-F1
#
_entry.id   AF-A0A2U8HDL4-F1
#
_cell.length_a   1.000
_cell.length_b   1.000
_cell.length_c   1.000
_cell.angle_alpha   90.00
_cell.angle_beta   90.00
_cell.angle_gamma   90.00
#
_symmetry.space_group_name_H-M   'P 1'
#
loop_
_entity.id
_entity.type
_entity.pdbx_description
1 polymer ?
#
loop_
_entity_poly.entity_id
_entity_poly.type
_entity_poly.pdbx_seq_one_letter_code
_entity_poly.pdbx_strand_id
1 'polypeptide(L)'
;MDKLLFASTPEQRADRYLLSLAILAPVILESSEAGLETKTSIDRVRNAYAELAELYLAAQQCQFDTTPFVCNNNDLPGVFQFENMSYDVQKSLFQIAKAIIVNLDLDESAESLLSLNMSSLSALSKNGSMYFRTFRRGAASYRDAIVIYSNGVARSCLHEDCESLKSLLRSRYSGSEVASPRNSPASQERYLKRVMGKARDMSETRASGWKLTPELRIALLGIIDDACHAAYPFQVEGLLETDKPSNCGPGNANASQSEERTRLVSAFQRRQASSSASQ
;
A
#
# COMPACT_ATOMS: atom_id res chain seq x y z
N MET A 1 19.89 -0.09 4.79
CA MET A 1 18.43 -0.19 4.56
C MET A 1 18.19 -0.07 3.06
N ASP A 2 18.01 -1.20 2.38
CA ASP A 2 17.62 -1.21 0.98
C ASP A 2 16.14 -0.80 0.92
N LYS A 3 15.88 0.49 0.63
CA LYS A 3 14.51 0.99 0.51
C LYS A 3 13.93 0.41 -0.77
N LEU A 4 12.94 -0.46 -0.63
CA LEU A 4 12.23 -1.10 -1.74
C LEU A 4 11.69 -0.10 -2.77
N LEU A 5 11.33 1.10 -2.30
CA LEU A 5 10.71 2.17 -3.06
C LEU A 5 11.44 3.47 -2.73
N PHE A 6 12.15 4.02 -3.71
CA PHE A 6 12.79 5.33 -3.57
C PHE A 6 11.71 6.39 -3.45
N ALA A 7 11.67 7.08 -2.31
CA ALA A 7 10.72 8.14 -2.02
C ALA A 7 11.48 9.32 -1.43
N SER A 8 11.58 10.41 -2.19
CA SER A 8 12.26 11.65 -1.81
C SER A 8 11.27 12.73 -1.40
N THR A 9 10.08 12.78 -1.99
CA THR A 9 9.06 13.77 -1.66
C THR A 9 8.07 13.26 -0.60
N PRO A 10 7.46 14.15 0.21
CA PRO A 10 6.35 13.85 1.09
C PRO A 10 5.22 13.03 0.45
N GLU A 11 4.84 13.36 -0.80
CA GLU A 11 3.81 12.62 -1.53
C GLU A 11 4.27 11.19 -1.88
N GLN A 12 5.50 11.01 -2.36
CA GLN A 12 6.07 9.68 -2.58
C GLN A 12 6.18 8.86 -1.30
N ARG A 13 6.46 9.50 -0.16
CA ARG A 13 6.50 8.85 1.15
C ARG A 13 5.11 8.37 1.55
N ALA A 14 4.07 9.20 1.36
CA ALA A 14 2.68 8.80 1.59
C ALA A 14 2.24 7.66 0.64
N ASP A 15 2.59 7.75 -0.65
CA ASP A 15 2.34 6.70 -1.66
C ASP A 15 3.04 5.39 -1.26
N ARG A 16 4.27 5.45 -0.76
CA ARG A 16 5.01 4.30 -0.25
C ARG A 16 4.29 3.64 0.93
N TYR A 17 3.79 4.41 1.89
CA TYR A 17 3.07 3.84 3.03
C TYR A 17 1.72 3.23 2.61
N LEU A 18 1.02 3.83 1.64
CA LEU A 18 -0.18 3.24 1.04
C LEU A 18 0.13 1.90 0.36
N LEU A 19 1.23 1.83 -0.40
CA LEU A 19 1.72 0.58 -1.00
C LEU A 19 2.02 -0.49 0.06
N SER A 20 2.70 -0.12 1.15
CA SER A 20 2.95 -1.03 2.27
C SER A 20 1.64 -1.53 2.89
N LEU A 21 0.68 -0.64 3.14
CA LEU A 21 -0.62 -1.03 3.68
C LEU A 21 -1.38 -1.97 2.73
N ALA A 22 -1.36 -1.69 1.42
CA ALA A 22 -2.00 -2.53 0.40
C ALA A 22 -1.44 -3.97 0.35
N ILE A 23 -0.20 -4.17 0.81
CA ILE A 23 0.41 -5.49 0.89
C ILE A 23 0.12 -6.16 2.25
N LEU A 24 0.22 -5.41 3.34
CA LEU A 24 0.11 -5.95 4.69
C LEU A 24 -1.34 -6.17 5.13
N ALA A 25 -2.25 -5.26 4.79
CA ALA A 25 -3.64 -5.32 5.24
C ALA A 25 -4.35 -6.63 4.81
N PRO A 26 -4.21 -7.11 3.56
CA PRO A 26 -4.78 -8.40 3.17
C PRO A 26 -4.17 -9.59 3.91
N VAL A 27 -2.90 -9.51 4.31
CA VAL A 27 -2.22 -10.58 5.04
C VAL A 27 -2.73 -10.64 6.47
N ILE A 28 -2.74 -9.52 7.20
CA ILE A 28 -3.21 -9.49 8.60
C ILE A 28 -4.68 -9.90 8.70
N LEU A 29 -5.52 -9.44 7.79
CA LEU A 29 -6.96 -9.75 7.79
C LEU A 29 -7.26 -11.22 7.47
N GLU A 30 -6.42 -11.87 6.66
CA GLU A 30 -6.55 -13.30 6.35
C GLU A 30 -5.79 -14.20 7.33
N SER A 31 -4.86 -13.65 8.12
CA SER A 31 -4.14 -14.40 9.16
C SER A 31 -4.79 -14.31 10.53
N SER A 32 -5.78 -13.45 10.71
CA SER A 32 -6.46 -13.32 12.00
C SER A 32 -7.47 -14.43 12.23
N GLU A 33 -7.50 -14.94 13.46
CA GLU A 33 -8.57 -15.82 13.88
C GLU A 33 -9.89 -15.05 13.98
N ALA A 34 -11.00 -15.79 13.90
CA ALA A 34 -12.33 -15.22 14.01
C ALA A 34 -12.56 -14.53 15.37
N GLY A 35 -13.55 -13.67 15.41
CA GLY A 35 -14.00 -12.99 16.62
C GLY A 35 -13.25 -11.70 16.90
N LEU A 36 -12.71 -11.59 18.12
CA LEU A 36 -12.09 -10.36 18.62
C LEU A 36 -10.78 -10.02 17.90
N GLU A 37 -10.05 -11.05 17.46
CA GLU A 37 -8.79 -10.85 16.76
C GLU A 37 -9.02 -10.25 15.36
N THR A 38 -9.96 -10.79 14.59
CA THR A 38 -10.40 -10.19 13.32
C THR A 38 -10.88 -8.74 13.51
N LYS A 39 -11.70 -8.46 14.55
CA LYS A 39 -12.12 -7.09 14.88
C LYS A 39 -10.93 -6.16 15.11
N THR A 40 -9.96 -6.63 15.90
CA THR A 40 -8.73 -5.88 16.20
C THR A 40 -7.91 -5.61 14.94
N SER A 41 -7.82 -6.56 14.02
CA SER A 41 -7.12 -6.38 12.75
C SER A 41 -7.84 -5.41 11.81
N ILE A 42 -9.16 -5.44 11.76
CA ILE A 42 -9.98 -4.43 11.06
C ILE A 42 -9.72 -3.04 11.64
N ASP A 43 -9.70 -2.91 12.97
CA ASP A 43 -9.42 -1.64 13.65
C ASP A 43 -8.01 -1.11 13.36
N ARG A 44 -7.00 -1.99 13.29
CA ARG A 44 -5.63 -1.60 12.90
C ARG A 44 -5.59 -1.03 11.49
N VAL A 45 -6.28 -1.67 10.53
CA VAL A 45 -6.34 -1.19 9.14
C VAL A 45 -7.09 0.14 9.06
N ARG A 46 -8.20 0.27 9.79
CA ARG A 46 -8.97 1.52 9.89
C ARG A 46 -8.13 2.67 10.46
N ASN A 47 -7.38 2.43 11.53
CA ASN A 47 -6.49 3.43 12.13
C ASN A 47 -5.39 3.85 11.16
N ALA A 48 -4.79 2.90 10.43
CA ALA A 48 -3.82 3.20 9.39
C ALA A 48 -4.41 4.09 8.27
N TYR A 49 -5.70 3.97 7.94
CA TYR A 49 -6.36 4.89 7.02
C TYR A 49 -6.48 6.30 7.57
N ALA A 50 -6.84 6.46 8.84
CA ALA A 50 -6.93 7.77 9.47
C ALA A 50 -5.58 8.50 9.43
N GLU A 51 -4.52 7.83 9.84
CA GLU A 51 -3.15 8.38 9.85
C GLU A 51 -2.64 8.67 8.43
N LEU A 52 -2.92 7.78 7.46
CA LEU A 52 -2.58 8.04 6.07
C LEU A 52 -3.33 9.25 5.52
N ALA A 53 -4.62 9.42 5.85
CA ALA A 53 -5.40 10.56 5.38
C ALA A 53 -4.77 11.88 5.86
N GLU A 54 -4.35 11.93 7.12
CA GLU A 54 -3.66 13.08 7.70
C GLU A 54 -2.30 13.32 7.04
N LEU A 55 -1.53 12.25 6.81
CA LEU A 55 -0.25 12.35 6.12
C LEU A 55 -0.40 12.88 4.68
N TYR A 56 -1.42 12.44 3.94
CA TYR A 56 -1.69 12.94 2.59
C TYR A 56 -2.10 14.41 2.59
N LEU A 57 -2.89 14.84 3.58
CA LEU A 57 -3.25 16.25 3.74
C LEU A 57 -2.03 17.11 4.07
N ALA A 58 -1.14 16.63 4.95
CA ALA A 58 0.12 17.32 5.24
C ALA A 58 1.05 17.37 4.03
N ALA A 59 1.16 16.27 3.27
CA ALA A 59 1.96 16.24 2.04
C ALA A 59 1.50 17.28 0.99
N GLN A 60 0.21 17.60 0.95
CA GLN A 60 -0.36 18.60 0.03
C GLN A 60 -0.01 20.05 0.41
N GLN A 61 0.31 20.31 1.67
CA GLN A 61 0.71 21.63 2.15
C GLN A 61 2.19 21.92 1.83
N CYS A 62 2.92 20.94 1.28
CA CYS A 62 4.31 21.09 0.91
C CYS A 62 4.49 21.49 -0.57
N GLN A 63 5.30 22.52 -0.82
CA GLN A 63 5.75 22.95 -2.15
C GLN A 63 7.14 22.37 -2.44
N PHE A 64 7.34 21.93 -3.69
CA PHE A 64 8.39 20.98 -4.06
C PHE A 64 9.39 21.48 -5.10
N ASP A 65 9.27 22.74 -5.53
CA ASP A 65 10.13 23.30 -6.58
C ASP A 65 11.46 23.86 -6.01
N THR A 66 11.69 23.71 -4.70
CA THR A 66 12.92 24.14 -4.02
C THR A 66 13.46 23.02 -3.13
N THR A 67 14.78 22.81 -3.13
CA THR A 67 15.49 22.04 -2.09
C THR A 67 16.18 23.01 -1.14
N PRO A 68 15.91 22.96 0.19
CA PRO A 68 14.97 22.06 0.88
C PRO A 68 13.51 22.38 0.53
N PHE A 69 12.65 21.36 0.58
CA PHE A 69 11.21 21.51 0.31
C PHE A 69 10.59 22.44 1.36
N VAL A 70 9.72 23.34 0.92
CA VAL A 70 9.10 24.34 1.78
C VAL A 70 7.64 23.96 1.97
N CYS A 71 7.23 23.67 3.19
CA CYS A 71 5.82 23.51 3.49
C CYS A 71 5.20 24.86 3.79
N ASN A 72 4.21 25.25 2.97
CA ASN A 72 3.48 26.49 3.15
C ASN A 72 2.61 26.36 4.37
N ASN A 73 3.13 26.85 5.49
CA ASN A 73 2.37 27.51 6.52
C ASN A 73 3.24 28.69 6.97
N ASN A 74 2.66 29.89 7.07
CA ASN A 74 3.34 31.09 7.57
C ASN A 74 3.72 31.00 9.06
N ASP A 75 3.46 29.84 9.67
CA ASP A 75 3.93 29.43 10.97
C ASP A 75 4.80 28.17 10.79
N LEU A 76 5.78 27.98 11.65
CA LEU A 76 6.81 26.94 11.57
C LEU A 76 6.43 25.50 12.03
N PRO A 77 5.30 24.83 11.64
CA PRO A 77 5.20 23.39 11.84
C PRO A 77 5.07 22.51 10.58
N GLY A 78 5.13 23.01 9.34
CA GLY A 78 4.80 22.19 8.15
C GLY A 78 5.66 20.92 7.95
N VAL A 79 7.00 21.02 8.00
CA VAL A 79 7.90 19.85 7.83
C VAL A 79 7.87 18.94 9.06
N PHE A 80 7.94 19.52 10.25
CA PHE A 80 7.94 18.76 11.51
C PHE A 80 6.62 17.97 11.69
N GLN A 81 5.48 18.59 11.36
CA GLN A 81 4.17 17.94 11.40
C GLN A 81 4.11 16.77 10.41
N PHE A 82 4.64 16.94 9.19
CA PHE A 82 4.72 15.85 8.24
C PHE A 82 5.57 14.69 8.75
N GLU A 83 6.74 14.96 9.35
CA GLU A 83 7.59 13.91 9.93
C GLU A 83 6.90 13.19 11.10
N ASN A 84 6.20 13.93 11.96
CA ASN A 84 5.45 13.34 13.06
C ASN A 84 4.33 12.41 12.56
N MET A 85 3.51 12.87 11.60
CA MET A 85 2.47 12.04 10.98
C MET A 85 3.08 10.84 10.23
N SER A 86 4.24 11.03 9.59
CA SER A 86 4.96 9.95 8.91
C SER A 86 5.44 8.89 9.89
N TYR A 87 5.82 9.28 11.10
CA TYR A 87 6.20 8.37 12.17
C TYR A 87 5.00 7.60 12.70
N ASP A 88 3.84 8.25 12.87
CA ASP A 88 2.61 7.58 13.30
C ASP A 88 2.18 6.49 12.31
N VAL A 89 2.14 6.80 11.01
CA VAL A 89 1.86 5.83 9.96
C VAL A 89 2.86 4.66 9.98
N GLN A 90 4.15 4.97 10.14
CA GLN A 90 5.19 3.93 10.23
C GLN A 90 4.98 3.02 11.44
N LYS A 91 4.61 3.58 12.59
CA LYS A 91 4.30 2.83 13.81
C LYS A 91 3.10 1.92 13.61
N SER A 92 2.03 2.38 12.98
CA SER A 92 0.86 1.54 12.67
C SER A 92 1.19 0.40 11.72
N LEU A 93 1.96 0.67 10.65
CA LEU A 93 2.43 -0.38 9.74
C LEU A 93 3.32 -1.40 10.46
N PHE A 94 4.19 -0.94 11.36
CA PHE A 94 5.04 -1.81 12.17
C PHE A 94 4.22 -2.69 13.13
N GLN A 95 3.16 -2.14 13.73
CA GLN A 95 2.25 -2.91 14.56
C GLN A 95 1.48 -3.96 13.75
N ILE A 96 1.03 -3.63 12.54
CA ILE A 96 0.42 -4.59 11.61
C ILE A 96 1.43 -5.70 11.26
N ALA A 97 2.66 -5.34 10.89
CA ALA A 97 3.70 -6.31 10.56
C ALA A 97 4.04 -7.24 11.74
N LYS A 98 4.11 -6.70 12.96
CA LYS A 98 4.28 -7.50 14.18
C LYS A 98 3.14 -8.48 14.41
N ALA A 99 1.90 -8.04 14.21
CA ALA A 99 0.74 -8.92 14.34
C ALA A 99 0.79 -10.06 13.29
N ILE A 100 1.17 -9.77 12.04
CA ILE A 100 1.35 -10.80 11.01
C ILE A 100 2.38 -11.86 11.42
N ILE A 101 3.51 -11.43 12.01
CA ILE A 101 4.56 -12.35 12.49
C ILE A 101 4.03 -13.28 13.56
N VAL A 102 3.28 -12.73 14.52
CA VAL A 102 2.69 -13.51 15.61
C VAL A 102 1.63 -14.48 15.07
N ASN A 103 0.75 -14.00 14.19
CA ASN A 103 -0.35 -14.80 13.65
C ASN A 103 0.12 -15.95 12.77
N LEU A 104 1.21 -15.76 12.03
CA LEU A 104 1.73 -16.75 11.09
C LEU A 104 2.93 -17.53 11.63
N ASP A 105 3.29 -17.30 12.90
CA ASP A 105 4.43 -17.89 13.58
C ASP A 105 5.72 -17.83 12.73
N LEU A 106 6.12 -16.61 12.36
CA LEU A 106 7.25 -16.37 11.47
C LEU A 106 8.54 -16.09 12.27
N ASP A 107 9.65 -16.66 11.81
CA ASP A 107 10.99 -16.36 12.34
C ASP A 107 11.54 -14.98 11.87
N GLU A 108 10.77 -14.23 11.10
CA GLU A 108 11.17 -12.97 10.48
C GLU A 108 10.92 -11.76 11.39
N SER A 109 11.71 -10.69 11.20
CA SER A 109 11.48 -9.43 11.92
C SER A 109 10.42 -8.55 11.24
N ALA A 110 9.75 -7.69 12.01
CA ALA A 110 8.76 -6.75 11.46
C ALA A 110 9.39 -5.80 10.43
N GLU A 111 10.66 -5.44 10.61
CA GLU A 111 11.42 -4.65 9.63
C GLU A 111 11.64 -5.41 8.32
N SER A 112 11.85 -6.72 8.36
CA SER A 112 11.96 -7.58 7.17
C SER A 112 10.65 -7.59 6.37
N LEU A 113 9.51 -7.73 7.04
CA LEU A 113 8.19 -7.65 6.37
C LEU A 113 7.88 -6.26 5.82
N LEU A 114 8.22 -5.20 6.55
CA LEU A 114 8.07 -3.81 6.09
C LEU A 114 9.02 -3.46 4.94
N SER A 115 10.16 -4.15 4.85
CA SER A 115 11.04 -4.05 3.69
C SER A 115 10.41 -4.64 2.43
N LEU A 116 9.28 -5.36 2.55
CA LEU A 116 8.48 -5.93 1.46
C LEU A 116 9.31 -6.80 0.51
N ASN A 117 10.30 -7.50 1.04
CA ASN A 117 11.13 -8.38 0.24
C ASN A 117 10.35 -9.67 -0.11
N MET A 118 10.37 -10.04 -1.39
CA MET A 118 9.72 -11.26 -1.89
C MET A 118 10.24 -12.51 -1.16
N SER A 119 11.49 -12.53 -0.70
CA SER A 119 12.02 -13.63 0.09
C SER A 119 11.33 -13.75 1.46
N SER A 120 11.03 -12.63 2.12
CA SER A 120 10.28 -12.61 3.39
C SER A 120 8.81 -13.03 3.18
N LEU A 121 8.21 -12.68 2.04
CA LEU A 121 6.89 -13.19 1.64
C LEU A 121 6.92 -14.68 1.27
N SER A 122 8.02 -15.18 0.69
CA SER A 122 8.19 -16.62 0.42
C SER A 122 8.45 -17.45 1.67
N ALA A 123 8.94 -16.84 2.75
CA ALA A 123 9.04 -17.50 4.05
C ALA A 123 7.65 -17.92 4.56
N LEU A 124 6.60 -17.13 4.26
CA LEU A 124 5.20 -17.47 4.54
C LEU A 124 4.76 -18.79 3.88
N SER A 125 5.38 -19.20 2.76
CA SER A 125 5.01 -20.45 2.08
C SER A 125 5.68 -21.69 2.67
N LYS A 126 6.67 -21.53 3.57
CA LYS A 126 7.39 -22.66 4.16
C LYS A 126 6.60 -23.36 5.28
N ASN A 127 5.67 -22.66 5.93
CA ASN A 127 4.87 -23.19 7.05
C ASN A 127 3.55 -23.87 6.63
N GLY A 128 3.60 -24.68 5.56
CA GLY A 128 2.58 -25.70 5.27
C GLY A 128 1.20 -25.23 4.83
N SER A 129 0.34 -26.20 4.50
CA SER A 129 -0.99 -26.02 3.88
C SER A 129 -1.99 -25.15 4.68
N MET A 130 -1.73 -24.93 5.97
CA MET A 130 -2.63 -24.23 6.89
C MET A 130 -2.77 -22.74 6.56
N TYR A 131 -1.71 -22.10 6.08
CA TYR A 131 -1.69 -20.66 5.74
C TYR A 131 -1.74 -20.39 4.22
N PHE A 132 -2.09 -21.41 3.42
CA PHE A 132 -2.11 -21.30 1.97
C PHE A 132 -3.00 -20.15 1.46
N ARG A 133 -4.15 -19.93 2.12
CA ARG A 133 -5.08 -18.85 1.77
C ARG A 133 -4.46 -17.48 2.01
N THR A 134 -3.87 -17.27 3.17
CA THR A 134 -3.17 -16.03 3.55
C THR A 134 -1.99 -15.76 2.62
N PHE A 135 -1.16 -16.78 2.35
CA PHE A 135 -0.04 -16.67 1.42
C PHE A 135 -0.50 -16.30 0.00
N ARG A 136 -1.52 -16.98 -0.53
CA ARG A 136 -2.07 -16.69 -1.87
C ARG A 136 -2.58 -15.26 -1.96
N ARG A 137 -3.30 -14.77 -0.94
CA ARG A 137 -3.81 -13.40 -0.90
C ARG A 137 -2.69 -12.37 -0.76
N GLY A 138 -1.71 -12.62 0.10
CA GLY A 138 -0.52 -11.79 0.26
C GLY A 138 0.29 -11.68 -1.04
N ALA A 139 0.55 -12.80 -1.70
CA ALA A 139 1.26 -12.84 -2.98
C ALA A 139 0.50 -12.11 -4.11
N ALA A 140 -0.83 -12.26 -4.17
CA ALA A 140 -1.66 -11.52 -5.12
C ALA A 140 -1.61 -10.01 -4.87
N SER A 141 -1.75 -9.60 -3.61
CA SER A 141 -1.73 -8.18 -3.20
C SER A 141 -0.36 -7.55 -3.47
N TYR A 142 0.72 -8.27 -3.16
CA TYR A 142 2.09 -7.87 -3.51
C TYR A 142 2.26 -7.68 -5.02
N ARG A 143 1.88 -8.68 -5.82
CA ARG A 143 1.95 -8.62 -7.28
C ARG A 143 1.22 -7.40 -7.83
N ASP A 144 0.02 -7.14 -7.34
CA ASP A 144 -0.84 -6.07 -7.84
C ASP A 144 -0.31 -4.69 -7.40
N ALA A 145 0.17 -4.56 -6.15
CA ALA A 145 0.84 -3.37 -5.65
C ALA A 145 2.11 -3.01 -6.45
N ILE A 146 2.96 -4.01 -6.76
CA ILE A 146 4.17 -3.79 -7.58
C ILE A 146 3.81 -3.32 -8.99
N VAL A 147 2.75 -3.88 -9.60
CA VAL A 147 2.29 -3.46 -10.92
C VAL A 147 1.77 -2.02 -10.88
N ILE A 148 0.98 -1.67 -9.87
CA ILE A 148 0.45 -0.32 -9.68
C ILE A 148 1.59 0.70 -9.48
N TYR A 149 2.53 0.40 -8.57
CA TYR A 149 3.73 1.23 -8.36
C TYR A 149 4.51 1.44 -9.67
N SER A 150 4.79 0.35 -10.38
CA SER A 150 5.56 0.40 -11.62
C SER A 150 4.85 1.19 -12.71
N ASN A 151 3.52 1.14 -12.76
CA ASN A 151 2.71 1.97 -13.66
C ASN A 151 2.80 3.45 -13.27
N GLY A 152 2.77 3.77 -11.96
CA GLY A 152 3.00 5.14 -11.46
C GLY A 152 4.35 5.69 -11.92
N VAL A 153 5.44 4.95 -11.70
CA VAL A 153 6.78 5.32 -12.16
C VAL A 153 6.84 5.49 -13.68
N ALA A 154 6.26 4.54 -14.43
CA ALA A 154 6.26 4.57 -15.89
C ALA A 154 5.48 5.76 -16.47
N ARG A 155 4.39 6.19 -15.82
CA ARG A 155 3.60 7.38 -16.21
C ARG A 155 4.33 8.67 -15.93
N SER A 156 5.07 8.75 -14.83
CA SER A 156 5.86 9.93 -14.47
C SER A 156 7.16 10.06 -15.26
N CYS A 157 7.53 9.06 -16.05
CA CYS A 157 8.75 9.10 -16.85
C CYS A 157 8.50 9.46 -18.32
N LEU A 158 9.15 10.55 -18.76
CA LEU A 158 9.08 11.06 -20.13
C LEU A 158 10.28 10.65 -21.01
N HIS A 159 11.29 9.98 -20.45
CA HIS A 159 12.51 9.58 -21.16
C HIS A 159 12.31 8.30 -21.99
N GLU A 160 13.04 8.15 -23.10
CA GLU A 160 12.95 6.96 -23.98
C GLU A 160 13.30 5.64 -23.26
N ASP A 161 14.22 5.69 -22.29
CA ASP A 161 14.61 4.55 -21.46
C ASP A 161 13.41 3.92 -20.72
N CYS A 162 12.37 4.71 -20.48
CA CYS A 162 11.15 4.29 -19.79
C CYS A 162 10.18 3.51 -20.67
N GLU A 163 10.41 3.48 -22.00
CA GLU A 163 9.73 2.52 -22.87
C GLU A 163 10.09 1.08 -22.53
N SER A 164 11.26 0.81 -21.93
CA SER A 164 11.60 -0.55 -21.49
C SER A 164 10.70 -1.04 -20.35
N LEU A 165 10.35 -0.17 -19.40
CA LEU A 165 9.41 -0.48 -18.31
C LEU A 165 7.97 -0.54 -18.83
N LYS A 166 7.55 0.43 -19.67
CA LYS A 166 6.22 0.43 -20.28
C LYS A 166 6.00 -0.80 -21.17
N SER A 167 6.99 -1.18 -21.96
CA SER A 167 6.97 -2.40 -22.76
C SER A 167 6.84 -3.64 -21.89
N LEU A 168 7.63 -3.74 -20.81
CA LEU A 168 7.53 -4.86 -19.87
C LEU A 168 6.13 -4.95 -19.23
N LEU A 169 5.53 -3.82 -18.85
CA LEU A 169 4.17 -3.77 -18.31
C LEU A 169 3.09 -4.13 -19.37
N ARG A 170 3.20 -3.60 -20.59
CA ARG A 170 2.30 -3.93 -21.73
C ARG A 170 2.39 -5.42 -22.09
N SER A 171 3.58 -6.00 -21.97
CA SER A 171 3.85 -7.37 -22.38
C SER A 171 3.01 -8.41 -21.61
N ARG A 172 2.61 -8.08 -20.37
CA ARG A 172 1.68 -8.87 -19.55
C ARG A 172 0.27 -8.96 -20.14
N TYR A 173 -0.20 -7.90 -20.81
CA TYR A 173 -1.54 -7.82 -21.40
C TYR A 173 -1.57 -8.25 -22.87
N SER A 174 -0.40 -8.31 -23.52
CA SER A 174 -0.27 -8.64 -24.95
C SER A 174 -0.53 -10.10 -25.32
N GLY A 175 -0.73 -11.00 -24.35
CA GLY A 175 -1.02 -12.42 -24.59
C GLY A 175 0.13 -13.23 -25.22
N SER A 176 1.27 -12.60 -25.55
CA SER A 176 2.41 -13.29 -26.16
C SER A 176 3.09 -14.23 -25.16
N GLU A 177 3.27 -15.49 -25.56
CA GLU A 177 3.92 -16.55 -24.77
C GLU A 177 5.35 -16.22 -24.32
N VAL A 178 6.02 -15.31 -25.05
CA VAL A 178 7.40 -14.90 -24.80
C VAL A 178 7.49 -13.84 -23.68
N ALA A 179 6.37 -13.19 -23.33
CA ALA A 179 6.37 -12.07 -22.40
C ALA A 179 5.28 -12.10 -21.32
N SER A 180 4.28 -12.98 -21.47
CA SER A 180 3.37 -13.36 -20.40
C SER A 180 3.91 -14.64 -19.75
N PRO A 181 4.43 -14.62 -18.51
CA PRO A 181 4.95 -15.82 -17.87
C PRO A 181 3.81 -16.81 -17.68
N ARG A 182 3.66 -17.75 -18.62
CA ARG A 182 2.63 -18.79 -18.53
C ARG A 182 2.96 -19.70 -17.34
N ASN A 183 2.01 -19.72 -16.41
CA ASN A 183 1.63 -20.78 -15.48
C ASN A 183 2.63 -21.34 -14.46
N SER A 184 3.91 -20.93 -14.45
CA SER A 184 4.84 -21.34 -13.37
C SER A 184 5.10 -20.22 -12.35
N PRO A 185 4.99 -20.49 -11.03
CA PRO A 185 5.28 -19.51 -9.98
C PRO A 185 6.67 -18.86 -10.12
N ALA A 186 7.69 -19.65 -10.48
CA ALA A 186 9.06 -19.18 -10.67
C ALA A 186 9.23 -18.20 -11.85
N SER A 187 8.38 -18.28 -12.87
CA SER A 187 8.39 -17.33 -13.99
C SER A 187 7.72 -16.01 -13.63
N GLN A 188 6.65 -16.06 -12.83
CA GLN A 188 5.96 -14.87 -12.31
C GLN A 188 6.85 -14.11 -11.32
N GLU A 189 7.55 -14.82 -10.44
CA GLU A 189 8.49 -14.20 -9.49
C GLU A 189 9.63 -13.48 -10.22
N ARG A 190 10.24 -14.13 -11.22
CA ARG A 190 11.28 -13.51 -12.07
C ARG A 190 10.76 -12.28 -12.81
N TYR A 191 9.53 -12.34 -13.32
CA TYR A 191 8.89 -11.18 -13.94
C TYR A 191 8.72 -10.02 -12.96
N LEU A 192 8.17 -10.28 -11.77
CA LEU A 192 7.97 -9.24 -10.76
C LEU A 192 9.29 -8.63 -10.28
N LYS A 193 10.32 -9.45 -10.06
CA LYS A 193 11.68 -8.98 -9.74
C LYS A 193 12.23 -8.07 -10.84
N ARG A 194 12.04 -8.41 -12.12
CA ARG A 194 12.46 -7.56 -13.25
C ARG A 194 11.70 -6.25 -13.35
N VAL A 195 10.36 -6.31 -13.22
CA VAL A 195 9.49 -5.11 -13.23
C VAL A 195 9.91 -4.16 -12.12
N MET A 196 10.04 -4.69 -10.92
CA MET A 196 10.40 -3.94 -9.73
C MET A 196 11.82 -3.37 -9.78
N GLY A 197 12.80 -4.17 -10.21
CA GLY A 197 14.18 -3.71 -10.37
C GLY A 197 14.27 -2.57 -11.37
N LYS A 198 13.55 -2.67 -12.51
CA LYS A 198 13.45 -1.56 -13.47
C LYS A 198 12.75 -0.36 -12.87
N ALA A 199 11.58 -0.52 -12.27
CA ALA A 199 10.83 0.58 -11.67
C ALA A 199 11.67 1.34 -10.63
N ARG A 200 12.43 0.62 -9.78
CA ARG A 200 13.35 1.23 -8.83
C ARG A 200 14.44 2.05 -9.52
N ASP A 201 15.17 1.45 -10.45
CA ASP A 201 16.23 2.13 -11.21
C ASP A 201 15.71 3.40 -11.89
N MET A 202 14.54 3.32 -12.53
CA MET A 202 13.91 4.48 -13.18
C MET A 202 13.50 5.53 -12.14
N SER A 203 12.94 5.13 -11.00
CA SER A 203 12.51 6.04 -9.94
C SER A 203 13.66 6.83 -9.31
N GLU A 204 14.85 6.25 -9.25
CA GLU A 204 16.05 6.90 -8.69
C GLU A 204 16.71 7.84 -9.72
N THR A 205 16.73 7.45 -10.99
CA THR A 205 17.57 8.12 -12.00
C THR A 205 16.82 9.03 -12.98
N ARG A 206 15.59 8.67 -13.39
CA ARG A 206 14.88 9.29 -14.53
C ARG A 206 13.47 9.79 -14.20
N ALA A 207 12.86 9.25 -13.16
CA ALA A 207 11.51 9.54 -12.69
C ALA A 207 11.53 9.95 -11.22
N SER A 208 12.49 10.80 -10.83
CA SER A 208 12.70 11.23 -9.44
C SER A 208 11.50 11.93 -8.81
N GLY A 209 10.61 12.49 -9.63
CA GLY A 209 9.32 13.09 -9.24
C GLY A 209 8.11 12.15 -9.40
N TRP A 210 8.31 10.82 -9.45
CA TRP A 210 7.20 9.88 -9.59
C TRP A 210 6.15 10.05 -8.49
N LYS A 211 4.88 9.82 -8.82
CA LYS A 211 3.79 9.79 -7.83
C LYS A 211 2.65 8.93 -8.35
N LEU A 212 1.87 8.37 -7.44
CA LEU A 212 0.65 7.67 -7.82
C LEU A 212 -0.43 8.69 -8.19
N THR A 213 -1.07 8.48 -9.34
CA THR A 213 -2.27 9.25 -9.69
C THR A 213 -3.42 8.85 -8.76
N PRO A 214 -4.43 9.69 -8.55
CA PRO A 214 -5.56 9.33 -7.69
C PRO A 214 -6.23 8.00 -8.09
N GLU A 215 -6.31 7.69 -9.38
CA GLU A 215 -6.85 6.42 -9.87
C GLU A 215 -6.00 5.23 -9.41
N LEU A 216 -4.67 5.37 -9.42
CA LEU A 216 -3.76 4.33 -8.92
C LEU A 216 -3.85 4.18 -7.39
N ARG A 217 -4.06 5.28 -6.66
CA ARG A 217 -4.28 5.23 -5.19
C ARG A 217 -5.60 4.55 -4.84
N ILE A 218 -6.66 4.83 -5.59
CA ILE A 218 -7.96 4.14 -5.44
C ILE A 218 -7.84 2.66 -5.80
N ALA A 219 -7.05 2.30 -6.82
CA ALA A 219 -6.80 0.90 -7.14
C ALA A 219 -6.09 0.16 -5.99
N LEU A 220 -5.14 0.80 -5.29
CA LEU A 220 -4.53 0.22 -4.08
C LEU A 220 -5.53 0.08 -2.93
N LEU A 221 -6.41 1.07 -2.73
CA LEU A 221 -7.49 0.94 -1.75
C LEU A 221 -8.42 -0.21 -2.08
N GLY A 222 -8.74 -0.44 -3.36
CA GLY A 222 -9.55 -1.58 -3.78
C GLY A 222 -9.00 -2.94 -3.32
N ILE A 223 -7.67 -3.12 -3.33
CA ILE A 223 -7.03 -4.34 -2.81
C ILE A 223 -7.32 -4.51 -1.32
N ILE A 224 -7.28 -3.42 -0.55
CA ILE A 224 -7.52 -3.46 0.89
C ILE A 224 -9.02 -3.61 1.18
N ASP A 225 -9.88 -2.93 0.42
CA ASP A 225 -11.34 -2.99 0.53
C ASP A 225 -11.86 -4.42 0.34
N ASP A 226 -11.33 -5.13 -0.65
CA ASP A 226 -11.65 -6.54 -0.89
C ASP A 226 -11.26 -7.42 0.30
N ALA A 227 -10.17 -7.11 1.00
CA ALA A 227 -9.76 -7.83 2.20
C ALA A 227 -10.63 -7.46 3.42
N CYS A 228 -10.94 -6.17 3.59
CA CYS A 228 -11.86 -5.68 4.62
C CYS A 228 -13.23 -6.34 4.49
N HIS A 229 -13.76 -6.41 3.27
CA HIS A 229 -15.05 -7.04 2.99
C HIS A 229 -15.03 -8.54 3.33
N ALA A 230 -13.94 -9.23 2.95
CA ALA A 230 -13.79 -10.65 3.24
C ALA A 230 -13.64 -10.95 4.75
N ALA A 231 -13.00 -10.05 5.51
CA ALA A 231 -12.79 -10.21 6.96
C ALA A 231 -14.02 -9.82 7.80
N TYR A 232 -14.85 -8.88 7.32
CA TYR A 232 -16.02 -8.38 8.03
C TYR A 232 -16.93 -9.44 8.67
N PRO A 233 -17.32 -10.56 8.01
CA PRO A 233 -18.23 -11.54 8.61
C PRO A 233 -17.58 -12.41 9.70
N PHE A 234 -16.26 -12.37 9.85
CA PHE A 234 -15.54 -13.22 10.81
C PHE A 234 -15.30 -12.52 12.15
N GLN A 235 -15.75 -11.29 12.34
CA GLN A 235 -15.60 -10.60 13.62
C GLN A 235 -16.71 -10.94 14.61
N VAL A 236 -16.46 -10.72 15.91
CA VAL A 236 -17.52 -10.80 16.92
C VAL A 236 -18.41 -9.56 16.86
N GLU A 237 -19.73 -9.78 16.87
CA GLU A 237 -20.65 -8.88 17.57
C GLU A 237 -20.38 -9.12 19.06
N GLY A 238 -19.94 -8.11 19.81
CA GLY A 238 -19.46 -8.36 21.16
C GLY A 238 -20.58 -8.82 22.10
N LEU A 239 -20.21 -9.16 23.34
CA LEU A 239 -21.15 -9.70 24.33
C LEU A 239 -22.15 -8.65 24.84
N LEU A 240 -21.89 -7.36 24.58
CA LEU A 240 -22.73 -6.24 24.96
C LEU A 240 -23.50 -5.73 23.73
N GLU A 241 -24.77 -5.33 23.91
CA GLU A 241 -25.60 -4.72 22.84
C GLU A 241 -24.94 -3.48 22.18
N THR A 242 -23.94 -2.88 22.82
CA THR A 242 -23.17 -1.74 22.31
C THR A 242 -21.99 -2.13 21.42
N ASP A 243 -21.54 -3.39 21.44
CA ASP A 243 -20.37 -3.85 20.69
C ASP A 243 -20.72 -4.08 19.22
N LYS A 244 -20.61 -3.00 18.45
CA LYS A 244 -20.80 -3.06 17.01
C LYS A 244 -19.58 -3.65 16.29
N PRO A 245 -19.79 -4.37 15.17
CA PRO A 245 -18.71 -4.75 14.27
C PRO A 245 -18.00 -3.50 13.74
N SER A 246 -16.67 -3.60 13.59
CA SER A 246 -15.85 -2.58 12.95
C SER A 246 -15.86 -2.77 11.43
N ASN A 247 -15.68 -1.67 10.70
CA ASN A 247 -15.58 -1.68 9.26
C ASN A 247 -14.37 -0.86 8.83
N CYS A 248 -13.56 -1.42 7.92
CA CYS A 248 -12.48 -0.70 7.25
C CYS A 248 -12.77 -0.44 5.75
N GLY A 249 -13.79 -1.07 5.17
CA GLY A 249 -14.12 -0.96 3.75
C GLY A 249 -15.18 0.12 3.42
N PRO A 250 -15.65 0.16 2.15
CA PRO A 250 -16.63 1.13 1.62
C PRO A 250 -18.06 1.02 2.18
N GLY A 251 -18.30 0.24 3.24
CA GLY A 251 -19.66 -0.07 3.70
C GLY A 251 -20.22 -1.28 2.94
N ASN A 252 -20.89 -2.16 3.68
CA ASN A 252 -21.63 -3.30 3.11
C ASN A 252 -23.12 -3.07 3.38
N ALA A 253 -24.02 -3.90 2.81
CA ALA A 253 -25.47 -3.76 2.98
C ALA A 253 -25.95 -3.59 4.46
N ASN A 254 -25.17 -4.09 5.42
CA ASN A 254 -25.48 -4.05 6.86
C ASN A 254 -24.48 -3.21 7.69
N ALA A 255 -23.51 -2.53 7.07
CA ALA A 255 -22.43 -1.83 7.77
C ALA A 255 -22.22 -0.41 7.24
N SER A 256 -22.18 0.58 8.13
CA SER A 256 -21.80 1.95 7.75
C SER A 256 -20.38 1.96 7.17
N GLN A 257 -20.19 2.77 6.13
CA GLN A 257 -18.88 3.00 5.53
C GLN A 257 -17.87 3.51 6.57
N SER A 258 -16.61 3.09 6.47
CA SER A 258 -15.55 3.68 7.31
C SER A 258 -15.38 5.17 6.99
N GLU A 259 -15.51 6.01 8.02
CA GLU A 259 -15.29 7.45 7.92
C GLU A 259 -13.82 7.74 7.58
N GLU A 260 -12.89 6.97 8.16
CA GLU A 260 -11.45 7.07 7.96
C GLU A 260 -11.07 6.76 6.51
N ARG A 261 -11.63 5.69 5.94
CA ARG A 261 -11.47 5.36 4.51
C ARG A 261 -12.02 6.51 3.65
N THR A 262 -13.19 7.04 3.98
CA THR A 262 -13.82 8.15 3.22
C THR A 262 -12.97 9.41 3.26
N ARG A 263 -12.38 9.71 4.43
CA ARG A 263 -11.43 10.81 4.62
C ARG A 263 -10.17 10.62 3.78
N LEU A 264 -9.64 9.39 3.70
CA LEU A 264 -8.49 9.06 2.87
C LEU A 264 -8.78 9.23 1.37
N VAL A 265 -9.93 8.74 0.89
CA VAL A 265 -10.39 8.94 -0.51
C VAL A 265 -10.51 10.43 -0.82
N SER A 266 -11.10 11.20 0.09
CA SER A 266 -11.25 12.66 -0.04
C SER A 266 -9.88 13.36 -0.09
N ALA A 267 -8.91 12.88 0.70
CA ALA A 267 -7.55 13.39 0.67
C ALA A 267 -6.89 13.17 -0.70
N PHE A 268 -7.15 12.06 -1.40
CA PHE A 268 -6.59 11.85 -2.74
C PHE A 268 -7.07 12.85 -3.79
N GLN A 269 -8.31 13.32 -3.67
CA GLN A 269 -8.99 14.15 -4.67
C GLN A 269 -8.68 15.65 -4.55
N ARG A 270 -8.38 16.15 -3.35
CA ARG A 270 -8.19 17.60 -3.10
C ARG A 270 -7.11 18.26 -3.95
N ARG A 271 -6.10 17.51 -4.41
CA ARG A 271 -5.01 18.05 -5.25
C ARG A 271 -5.32 18.09 -6.75
N GLN A 272 -6.26 17.26 -7.24
CA GLN A 272 -6.72 17.36 -8.64
C GLN A 272 -7.45 18.68 -8.89
N ALA A 273 -8.27 19.12 -7.92
CA ALA A 273 -9.02 20.37 -8.01
C ALA A 273 -8.10 21.61 -8.04
N SER A 274 -6.96 21.59 -7.34
CA SER A 274 -6.02 22.73 -7.34
C SER A 274 -5.13 22.78 -8.60
N SER A 275 -4.82 21.65 -9.24
CA SER A 275 -4.08 21.65 -10.50
C SER A 275 -4.94 22.03 -11.72
N SER A 276 -6.25 21.76 -11.70
CA SER A 276 -7.18 22.19 -12.76
C SER A 276 -7.59 23.67 -12.68
N ALA A 277 -7.41 24.33 -11.52
CA ALA A 277 -7.73 25.74 -11.33
C ALA A 277 -6.56 26.69 -11.72
N SER A 278 -5.40 26.13 -12.08
CA SER A 278 -4.18 26.88 -12.42
C SER A 278 -3.82 26.79 -13.92
N GLN A 279 -4.76 26.33 -14.76
CA GLN A 279 -4.70 26.34 -16.23
C GLN A 279 -5.80 27.26 -16.76
#